data_AF-A0A9X8VH25-F1
#
_entry.id   AF-A0A9X8VH25-F1
#
_cell.length_a   1.000
_cell.length_b   1.000
_cell.length_c   1.000
_cell.angle_alpha   90.00
_cell.angle_beta   90.00
_cell.angle_gamma   90.00
#
_symmetry.space_group_name_H-M   'P 1'
#
loop_
_entity.id
_entity.type
_entity.pdbx_description
1 polymer ?
#
loop_
_entity_poly.entity_id
_entity_poly.type
_entity_poly.pdbx_seq_one_letter_code
_entity_poly.pdbx_strand_id
1 'polypeptide(L)'
;ETPPAGWLMCNGSWFNTSQCPRLAWAFPGGQLPDLRGAFLRGKDNGKGVDPNRGLLSIQPGQAPASAIAGRGWDDYAGRDTGYTTQTGTDNTGTYHIKQETEQQRETRPYNVAINYIVRAA
;
A
#
# COMPACT_ATOMS: atom_id res chain seq x y z
N GLU A 1 21.57 -10.48 6.88
CA GLU A 1 21.26 -11.67 6.04
C GLU A 1 22.14 -11.60 4.79
N THR A 2 22.56 -12.74 4.27
CA THR A 2 23.37 -12.83 3.04
C THR A 2 22.61 -13.67 2.02
N PRO A 3 22.31 -13.14 0.82
CA PRO A 3 21.62 -13.94 -0.19
C PRO A 3 22.54 -15.08 -0.67
N PRO A 4 21.99 -16.16 -1.22
CA PRO A 4 22.81 -17.21 -1.84
C PRO A 4 23.71 -16.64 -2.95
N ALA A 5 24.83 -17.31 -3.22
CA ALA A 5 25.75 -16.88 -4.27
C ALA A 5 25.02 -16.71 -5.62
N GLY A 6 25.29 -15.60 -6.30
CA GLY A 6 24.63 -15.24 -7.56
C GLY A 6 23.28 -14.52 -7.41
N TRP A 7 22.80 -14.31 -6.19
CA TRP A 7 21.57 -13.57 -5.91
C TRP A 7 21.86 -12.24 -5.22
N LEU A 8 21.05 -11.24 -5.52
CA LEU A 8 21.13 -9.91 -4.91
C LEU A 8 19.82 -9.61 -4.19
N MET A 9 19.91 -8.96 -3.04
CA MET A 9 18.72 -8.48 -2.32
C MET A 9 18.22 -7.18 -2.94
N CYS A 10 16.90 -7.03 -3.06
CA CYS A 10 16.26 -5.76 -3.40
C CYS A 10 16.27 -4.83 -2.18
N ASN A 11 17.44 -4.26 -1.88
CA ASN A 11 17.70 -3.44 -0.70
C ASN A 11 18.25 -2.05 -1.06
N GLY A 12 18.01 -1.58 -2.30
CA GLY A 12 18.53 -0.29 -2.77
C GLY A 12 20.00 -0.30 -3.23
N SER A 13 20.70 -1.43 -3.16
CA SER A 13 22.12 -1.52 -3.49
C SER A 13 22.39 -1.36 -4.99
N TRP A 14 23.59 -0.89 -5.29
CA TRP A 14 24.13 -0.85 -6.65
C TRP A 14 24.70 -2.20 -7.06
N PHE A 15 24.67 -2.48 -8.37
CA PHE A 15 25.30 -3.65 -8.98
C PHE A 15 26.06 -3.26 -10.25
N ASN A 16 27.02 -4.09 -10.63
CA ASN A 16 27.80 -3.87 -11.85
C ASN A 16 27.00 -4.33 -13.07
N THR A 17 26.58 -3.38 -13.90
CA THR A 17 25.77 -3.64 -15.10
C THR A 17 26.48 -4.50 -16.14
N SER A 18 27.81 -4.39 -16.26
CA SER A 18 28.62 -5.19 -17.17
C SER A 18 28.74 -6.64 -16.72
N GLN A 19 28.77 -6.89 -15.40
CA GLN A 19 28.84 -8.25 -14.84
C GLN A 19 27.47 -8.93 -14.77
N CYS A 20 26.38 -8.15 -14.69
CA CYS A 20 25.01 -8.66 -14.61
C CYS A 20 24.14 -8.10 -15.76
N PRO A 21 24.41 -8.45 -17.03
CA PRO A 21 23.75 -7.81 -18.18
C PRO A 21 22.24 -8.07 -18.22
N ARG A 22 21.79 -9.27 -17.81
CA ARG A 22 20.35 -9.58 -17.72
C ARG A 22 19.64 -8.75 -16.65
N LEU A 23 20.33 -8.43 -15.55
CA LEU A 23 19.78 -7.58 -14.51
C LEU A 23 19.77 -6.11 -14.95
N ALA A 24 20.81 -5.68 -15.68
CA ALA A 24 20.89 -4.36 -16.29
C ALA A 24 19.77 -4.12 -17.32
N TRP A 25 19.27 -5.16 -17.99
CA TRP A 25 18.08 -5.04 -18.84
C TRP A 25 16.82 -4.65 -18.05
N ALA A 26 16.66 -5.17 -16.83
CA ALA A 26 15.54 -4.83 -15.97
C ALA A 26 15.75 -3.51 -15.22
N PHE A 27 16.99 -3.24 -14.79
CA PHE A 27 17.38 -2.05 -14.03
C PHE A 27 18.60 -1.37 -14.69
N PRO A 28 18.40 -0.58 -15.77
CA PRO A 28 19.49 0.01 -16.54
C PRO A 28 20.39 0.96 -15.74
N GLY A 29 19.85 1.57 -14.70
CA GLY A 29 20.60 2.45 -13.80
C GLY A 29 21.60 1.73 -12.89
N GLY A 30 21.65 0.38 -12.89
CA GLY A 30 22.58 -0.35 -12.03
C GLY A 30 22.22 -0.32 -10.54
N GLN A 31 20.99 0.05 -10.20
CA GLN A 31 20.49 0.07 -8.83
C GLN A 31 19.24 -0.79 -8.70
N LEU A 32 19.20 -1.61 -7.65
CA LEU A 32 18.01 -2.40 -7.32
C LEU A 32 17.00 -1.55 -6.55
N PRO A 33 15.69 -1.84 -6.65
CA PRO A 33 14.71 -1.23 -5.77
C PRO A 33 14.98 -1.64 -4.32
N ASP A 34 14.61 -0.79 -3.37
CA ASP A 34 14.52 -1.18 -1.95
C ASP A 34 13.09 -1.61 -1.65
N LEU A 35 12.89 -2.91 -1.44
CA LEU A 35 11.58 -3.51 -1.20
C LEU A 35 11.44 -4.02 0.23
N ARG A 36 12.41 -3.73 1.11
CA ARG A 36 12.39 -4.22 2.50
C ARG A 36 11.22 -3.59 3.25
N GLY A 37 10.42 -4.43 3.91
CA GLY A 37 9.22 -3.98 4.63
C GLY A 37 8.04 -3.58 3.74
N ALA A 38 8.17 -3.69 2.42
CA ALA A 38 7.10 -3.37 1.49
C ALA A 38 6.26 -4.59 1.16
N PHE A 39 4.93 -4.40 1.08
CA PHE A 39 4.08 -5.37 0.42
C PHE A 39 4.19 -5.22 -1.09
N LEU A 40 4.30 -6.35 -1.79
CA LEU A 40 4.29 -6.35 -3.25
C LEU A 40 2.86 -6.33 -3.74
N ARG A 41 2.54 -5.36 -4.59
CA ARG A 41 1.23 -5.24 -5.22
C ARG A 41 1.36 -5.44 -6.72
N GLY A 42 0.49 -6.26 -7.29
CA GLY A 42 0.49 -6.49 -8.73
C GLY A 42 0.12 -5.22 -9.47
N LYS A 43 0.92 -4.83 -10.46
CA LYS A 43 0.60 -3.74 -11.37
C LYS A 43 -0.67 -4.09 -12.14
N ASP A 44 -1.66 -3.22 -12.09
CA ASP A 44 -3.00 -3.45 -12.66
C ASP A 44 -3.00 -3.77 -14.15
N ASN A 45 -2.19 -3.05 -14.92
CA ASN A 45 -1.99 -3.26 -16.36
C ASN A 45 -3.29 -3.42 -17.18
N GLY A 46 -4.34 -2.66 -16.81
CA GLY A 46 -5.61 -2.63 -17.54
C GLY A 46 -6.70 -3.55 -16.98
N LYS A 47 -6.46 -4.23 -15.85
CA LYS A 47 -7.49 -5.02 -15.16
C LYS A 47 -8.57 -4.14 -14.50
N GLY A 48 -8.24 -2.89 -14.15
CA GLY A 48 -9.17 -1.92 -13.56
C GLY A 48 -9.36 -2.03 -12.04
N VAL A 49 -8.56 -2.83 -11.35
CA VAL A 49 -8.61 -3.00 -9.87
C VAL A 49 -7.76 -1.95 -9.15
N ASP A 50 -6.56 -1.64 -9.66
CA ASP A 50 -5.67 -0.60 -9.10
C ASP A 50 -5.14 0.31 -10.24
N PRO A 51 -6.04 1.05 -10.93
CA PRO A 51 -5.69 1.78 -12.13
C PRO A 51 -4.70 2.93 -11.83
N ASN A 52 -4.00 3.38 -12.87
CA ASN A 52 -3.10 4.55 -12.84
C ASN A 52 -1.84 4.43 -11.95
N ARG A 53 -1.55 3.28 -11.36
CA ARG A 53 -0.31 3.08 -10.60
C ARG A 53 0.90 3.03 -11.52
N GLY A 54 2.01 3.66 -11.17
CA GLY A 54 3.30 3.50 -11.88
C GLY A 54 4.03 2.21 -11.49
N LEU A 55 4.88 1.64 -12.34
CA LEU A 55 5.77 0.56 -11.93
C LEU A 55 6.75 1.09 -10.87
N LEU A 56 7.04 0.32 -9.83
CA LEU A 56 7.83 0.71 -8.65
C LEU A 56 7.28 1.92 -7.88
N SER A 57 6.05 2.37 -8.17
CA SER A 57 5.45 3.44 -7.40
C SER A 57 5.12 2.96 -5.99
N ILE A 58 5.46 3.78 -5.01
CA ILE A 58 5.16 3.55 -3.61
C ILE A 58 3.72 4.02 -3.33
N GLN A 59 3.07 3.34 -2.41
CA GLN A 59 1.84 3.81 -1.80
C GLN A 59 1.97 3.65 -0.28
N PRO A 60 1.70 4.71 0.49
CA PRO A 60 1.75 4.63 1.94
C PRO A 60 0.65 3.68 2.44
N GLY A 61 0.87 3.15 3.65
CA GLY A 61 -0.17 2.42 4.36
C GLY A 61 -1.36 3.33 4.63
N GLN A 62 -2.56 2.74 4.57
CA GLN A 62 -3.81 3.41 4.81
C GLN A 62 -4.70 2.49 5.62
N ALA A 63 -5.16 2.99 6.77
CA ALA A 63 -6.19 2.36 7.57
C ALA A 63 -7.35 3.36 7.67
N PRO A 64 -8.50 3.10 7.02
CA PRO A 64 -9.70 3.89 7.25
C PRO A 64 -10.10 3.78 8.73
N ALA A 65 -10.64 4.87 9.29
CA ALA A 65 -11.14 4.82 10.67
C ALA A 65 -12.37 3.90 10.69
N SER A 66 -12.28 2.78 11.42
CA SER A 66 -13.32 1.75 11.41
C SER A 66 -14.59 2.17 12.16
N ALA A 67 -14.48 3.05 13.15
CA ALA A 67 -15.61 3.67 13.83
C ALA A 67 -15.18 4.99 14.48
N ILE A 68 -15.92 6.06 14.23
CA ILE A 68 -15.74 7.34 14.93
C ILE A 68 -17.07 7.77 15.56
N ALA A 69 -16.98 8.24 16.80
CA ALA A 69 -18.03 8.94 17.51
C ALA A 69 -17.48 10.29 17.98
N GLY A 70 -18.05 11.40 17.50
CA GLY A 70 -17.60 12.73 17.89
C GLY A 70 -18.23 13.86 17.08
N ARG A 71 -18.08 15.09 17.58
CA ARG A 71 -18.57 16.32 16.95
C ARG A 71 -17.65 16.73 15.79
N GLY A 72 -18.18 17.00 14.59
CA GLY A 72 -17.40 17.45 13.42
C GLY A 72 -16.87 16.34 12.51
N TRP A 73 -17.29 15.09 12.72
CA TRP A 73 -16.96 13.96 11.84
C TRP A 73 -18.08 13.64 10.85
N ASP A 74 -19.07 14.52 10.74
CA ASP A 74 -20.17 14.39 9.78
C ASP A 74 -19.73 14.57 8.33
N ASP A 75 -18.60 15.25 8.11
CA ASP A 75 -17.99 15.47 6.80
C ASP A 75 -17.22 14.25 6.28
N TYR A 76 -17.03 13.20 7.11
CA TYR A 76 -16.41 11.96 6.67
C TYR A 76 -17.43 11.06 5.99
N ALA A 77 -17.09 10.57 4.79
CA ALA A 77 -17.89 9.61 4.05
C ALA A 77 -17.92 8.26 4.78
N GLY A 78 -18.99 8.02 5.52
CA GLY A 78 -19.20 6.80 6.30
C GLY A 78 -20.65 6.37 6.28
N ARG A 79 -20.88 5.09 6.57
CA ARG A 79 -22.20 4.52 6.83
C ARG A 79 -22.55 4.73 8.29
N ASP A 80 -23.74 5.27 8.57
CA ASP A 80 -24.29 5.25 9.93
C ASP A 80 -24.56 3.80 10.34
N THR A 81 -24.00 3.40 11.47
CA THR A 81 -24.13 2.04 12.00
C THR A 81 -25.47 1.82 12.72
N GLY A 82 -26.21 2.90 13.02
CA GLY A 82 -27.42 2.86 13.84
C GLY A 82 -27.15 2.77 15.34
N TYR A 83 -25.88 2.71 15.74
CA TYR A 83 -25.48 2.75 17.14
C TYR A 83 -25.11 4.17 17.55
N THR A 84 -25.38 4.49 18.81
CA THR A 84 -25.03 5.78 19.39
C THR A 84 -24.26 5.55 20.70
N THR A 85 -23.30 6.40 21.00
CA THR A 85 -22.51 6.33 22.23
C THR A 85 -22.34 7.72 22.83
N GLN A 86 -22.23 7.78 24.15
CA GLN A 86 -21.80 8.99 24.85
C GLN A 86 -20.27 9.03 24.85
N THR A 87 -19.68 10.17 24.46
CA THR A 87 -18.22 10.37 24.47
C THR A 87 -17.91 11.70 25.15
N GLY A 88 -17.14 11.65 26.25
CA GLY A 88 -16.72 12.83 27.03
C GLY A 88 -17.04 12.70 28.52
N THR A 89 -16.36 13.48 29.36
CA THR A 89 -16.54 13.51 30.84
C THR A 89 -17.67 14.43 31.30
N ASP A 90 -18.10 15.37 30.46
CA ASP A 90 -18.86 16.54 30.86
C ASP A 90 -19.88 17.02 29.79
N ASN A 91 -20.05 16.27 28.69
CA ASN A 91 -20.99 16.61 27.63
C ASN A 91 -22.03 15.49 27.43
N THR A 92 -23.27 15.77 27.83
CA THR A 92 -24.45 14.87 27.83
C THR A 92 -24.98 14.47 26.44
N GLY A 93 -24.21 14.72 25.37
CA GLY A 93 -24.58 14.41 24.00
C GLY A 93 -24.34 12.95 23.63
N THR A 94 -25.30 12.33 22.95
CA THR A 94 -25.12 11.02 22.33
C THR A 94 -24.70 11.23 20.88
N TYR A 95 -23.65 10.55 20.43
CA TYR A 95 -23.10 10.66 19.09
C TYR A 95 -23.38 9.40 18.28
N HIS A 96 -23.76 9.57 17.01
CA HIS A 96 -23.87 8.46 16.07
C HIS A 96 -22.49 7.88 15.76
N ILE A 97 -22.39 6.56 15.78
CA ILE A 97 -21.19 5.84 15.36
C ILE A 97 -21.25 5.69 13.84
N LYS A 98 -20.29 6.31 13.16
CA LYS A 98 -20.12 6.18 11.71
C LYS A 98 -18.95 5.24 11.42
N GLN A 99 -19.15 4.32 10.50
CA GLN A 99 -18.13 3.40 9.99
C GLN A 99 -17.73 3.80 8.57
N GLU A 100 -16.44 3.98 8.30
CA GLU A 100 -15.97 4.19 6.93
C GLU A 100 -16.29 2.95 6.08
N THR A 101 -16.82 3.18 4.87
CA THR A 101 -17.11 2.09 3.92
C THR A 101 -15.89 1.82 3.06
N GLU A 102 -15.55 0.55 2.82
CA GLU A 102 -14.37 0.16 2.03
C GLU A 102 -14.36 0.76 0.62
N GLN A 103 -15.53 1.03 0.05
CA GLN A 103 -15.68 1.62 -1.29
C GLN A 103 -15.17 3.06 -1.38
N GLN A 104 -15.01 3.76 -0.26
CA GLN A 104 -14.46 5.12 -0.23
C GLN A 104 -12.94 5.10 -0.07
N ARG A 105 -12.38 4.08 0.60
CA ARG A 105 -10.95 3.98 0.98
C ARG A 105 -10.54 2.52 1.20
N GLU A 106 -9.53 2.07 0.46
CA GLU A 106 -8.92 0.76 0.66
C GLU A 106 -8.11 0.73 1.98
N THR A 107 -8.28 -0.34 2.78
CA THR A 107 -7.33 -0.70 3.83
C THR A 107 -6.13 -1.40 3.20
N ARG A 108 -4.93 -0.83 3.34
CA ARG A 108 -3.72 -1.40 2.74
C ARG A 108 -2.47 -1.12 3.55
N PRO A 109 -1.49 -2.03 3.53
CA PRO A 109 -0.15 -1.73 4.02
C PRO A 109 0.61 -0.82 3.05
N TYR A 110 1.77 -0.33 3.51
CA TYR A 110 2.76 0.25 2.63
C TYR A 110 3.11 -0.74 1.52
N ASN A 111 2.96 -0.33 0.26
CA ASN A 111 3.13 -1.23 -0.87
C ASN A 111 3.84 -0.60 -2.07
N VAL A 112 4.45 -1.47 -2.88
CA VAL A 112 5.13 -1.11 -4.13
C VAL A 112 4.52 -1.91 -5.28
N ALA A 113 4.20 -1.22 -6.37
CA ALA A 113 3.63 -1.84 -7.57
C ALA A 113 4.70 -2.56 -8.41
N ILE A 114 4.51 -3.84 -8.70
CA ILE A 114 5.43 -4.71 -9.46
C ILE A 114 4.69 -5.61 -10.45
N ASN A 115 5.35 -6.01 -11.53
CA ASN A 115 4.86 -7.06 -12.42
C ASN A 115 5.25 -8.44 -11.88
N TYR A 116 4.26 -9.33 -11.74
CA TYR A 116 4.52 -10.74 -11.47
C TYR A 116 4.78 -11.47 -12.79
N ILE A 117 6.06 -11.71 -13.09
CA ILE A 117 6.50 -12.35 -14.34
C ILE A 117 7.03 -13.73 -13.99
N VAL A 118 6.49 -14.76 -14.65
CA VAL A 118 6.98 -16.14 -14.57
C VAL A 118 7.71 -16.47 -15.86
N ARG A 119 8.84 -17.17 -15.76
CA ARG A 119 9.61 -17.63 -16.93
C ARG A 119 8.78 -18.62 -17.73
N ALA A 120 8.56 -18.35 -19.01
CA ALA A 120 7.70 -19.16 -19.87
C ALA A 120 8.39 -20.43 -20.42
N ALA A 121 9.72 -20.44 -20.57
CA ALA A 121 10.52 -21.61 -20.96
C ALA A 121 12.00 -21.44 -20.56
#